data_AF-A0A2E2UYA8-F1
#
_entry.id   AF-A0A2E2UYA8-F1
#
_cell.length_a   1.000
_cell.length_b   1.000
_cell.length_c   1.000
_cell.angle_alpha   90.00
_cell.angle_beta   90.00
_cell.angle_gamma   90.00
#
_symmetry.space_group_name_H-M   'P 1'
#
loop_
_entity.id
_entity.type
_entity.pdbx_description
1 polymer ?
#
loop_
_entity_poly.entity_id
_entity_poly.type
_entity_poly.pdbx_seq_one_letter_code
_entity_poly.pdbx_strand_id
1 'polypeptide(L)'
;MRINEVVSGIRADPEKGENFKRWFGDSKVVQHGMPLVVYHGTPDVRELEKSGVFSSLSRKAFFFTDDYKVAKTYADDTRAWDYQGAVPKVISVFLSIQNPKIIDANDTRWDQTAEAIDAAHLEGHDGVIIKNSYDEYNAGMDGVNGRKSTVFVVFDPKQIKAVSNNGKFDPDNPNIYETHINAFQKDEELRHRYKDQVWEMLNNAYASIGGVKGNGFNSPDDMVKNIGMWKMVRKNDKIVAVTLYKDKKGRKSVASATDGTPLGKASLAKMIRDEFNHSRSYAEISDKLYYFARKAVSDDVFDAARIPAKQAKSVDNRIRLIPGEDFWYYRKIGDDLIKKMMLGSLGVRLTKSPDGKTVNAKHVGAS
;
A
#
# COMPACT_ATOMS: atom_id res chain seq x y z
N MET A 1 25.68 -23.39 3.48
CA MET A 1 24.63 -24.30 2.95
C MET A 1 23.59 -23.42 2.25
N ARG A 2 23.49 -23.50 0.91
CA ARG A 2 22.68 -22.58 0.09
C ARG A 2 21.22 -23.04 0.05
N ILE A 3 20.29 -22.13 0.32
CA ILE A 3 18.85 -22.38 0.50
C ILE A 3 18.05 -22.30 -0.82
N ASN A 4 18.71 -22.31 -1.98
CA ASN A 4 18.11 -21.83 -3.24
C ASN A 4 17.84 -22.90 -4.31
N GLU A 5 17.87 -24.20 -3.97
CA GLU A 5 17.75 -25.26 -5.00
C GLU A 5 16.57 -26.25 -4.87
N VAL A 6 15.59 -25.99 -4.00
CA VAL A 6 14.35 -26.80 -3.98
C VAL A 6 13.13 -25.91 -3.80
N VAL A 7 12.66 -25.26 -4.86
CA VAL A 7 11.42 -24.47 -4.79
C VAL A 7 10.63 -24.55 -6.10
N SER A 8 10.09 -25.72 -6.42
CA SER A 8 8.91 -25.85 -7.28
C SER A 8 7.74 -26.27 -6.38
N GLY A 9 6.67 -25.46 -6.33
CA GLY A 9 5.44 -25.83 -5.62
C GLY A 9 5.41 -25.55 -4.11
N ILE A 10 5.86 -24.37 -3.65
CA ILE A 10 5.51 -23.93 -2.28
C ILE A 10 3.99 -23.73 -2.23
N ARG A 11 3.32 -24.63 -1.52
CA ARG A 11 1.94 -24.50 -1.05
C ARG A 11 1.90 -23.36 -0.03
N ALA A 12 0.90 -22.48 -0.12
CA ALA A 12 0.69 -21.49 0.93
C ALA A 12 0.45 -22.20 2.27
N ASP A 13 1.09 -21.68 3.31
CA ASP A 13 0.77 -22.00 4.69
C ASP A 13 -0.73 -21.71 4.96
N PRO A 14 -1.51 -22.68 5.49
CA PRO A 14 -2.89 -22.46 5.89
C PRO A 14 -3.11 -21.28 6.88
N GLU A 15 -2.06 -20.72 7.46
CA GLU A 15 -2.10 -19.65 8.48
C GLU A 15 -2.26 -18.21 7.96
N LYS A 16 -2.46 -17.95 6.66
CA LYS A 16 -2.63 -16.57 6.15
C LYS A 16 -3.88 -15.81 6.68
N GLY A 17 -4.74 -16.49 7.45
CA GLY A 17 -5.84 -15.89 8.22
C GLY A 17 -7.07 -15.53 7.38
N GLU A 18 -8.15 -15.15 8.07
CA GLU A 18 -9.46 -14.82 7.46
C GLU A 18 -9.39 -13.72 6.39
N ASN A 19 -8.48 -12.77 6.57
CA ASN A 19 -8.23 -11.69 5.61
C ASN A 19 -7.76 -12.21 4.24
N PHE A 20 -6.82 -13.17 4.24
CA PHE A 20 -6.36 -13.79 3.01
C PHE A 20 -7.48 -14.59 2.35
N LYS A 21 -8.22 -15.42 3.12
CA LYS A 21 -9.34 -16.19 2.60
C LYS A 21 -10.38 -15.30 1.94
N ARG A 22 -10.72 -14.17 2.58
CA ARG A 22 -11.68 -13.19 2.04
C ARG A 22 -11.21 -12.56 0.72
N TRP A 23 -9.93 -12.24 0.60
CA TRP A 23 -9.39 -11.64 -0.63
C TRP A 23 -9.17 -12.67 -1.74
N PHE A 24 -8.67 -13.85 -1.39
CA PHE A 24 -8.43 -14.94 -2.32
C PHE A 24 -9.75 -15.52 -2.85
N GLY A 25 -10.79 -15.57 -2.01
CA GLY A 25 -12.14 -15.96 -2.38
C GLY A 25 -12.18 -17.33 -3.04
N ASP A 26 -12.92 -17.42 -4.15
CA ASP A 26 -13.09 -18.62 -4.99
C ASP A 26 -12.08 -18.66 -6.15
N SER A 27 -10.91 -18.02 -5.98
CA SER A 27 -9.90 -17.91 -7.02
C SER A 27 -9.58 -19.26 -7.65
N LYS A 28 -9.47 -19.28 -8.98
CA LYS A 28 -9.14 -20.49 -9.75
C LYS A 28 -7.65 -20.75 -9.86
N VAL A 29 -6.81 -19.90 -9.26
CA VAL A 29 -5.35 -20.06 -9.21
C VAL A 29 -4.97 -20.97 -8.05
N VAL A 30 -5.30 -22.25 -8.20
CA VAL A 30 -5.14 -23.28 -7.16
C VAL A 30 -4.45 -24.53 -7.70
N GLN A 31 -3.79 -25.27 -6.82
CA GLN A 31 -3.25 -26.58 -7.09
C GLN A 31 -3.71 -27.55 -6.00
N HIS A 32 -4.39 -28.64 -6.39
CA HIS A 32 -5.02 -29.59 -5.46
C HIS A 32 -5.95 -28.89 -4.43
N GLY A 33 -6.67 -27.86 -4.87
CA GLY A 33 -7.59 -27.09 -4.01
C GLY A 33 -6.91 -26.08 -3.08
N MET A 34 -5.58 -26.01 -3.05
CA MET A 34 -4.83 -25.05 -2.23
C MET A 34 -4.42 -23.83 -3.08
N PRO A 35 -4.33 -22.62 -2.48
CA PRO A 35 -3.79 -21.44 -3.15
C PRO A 35 -2.41 -21.71 -3.77
N LEU A 36 -2.27 -21.44 -5.06
CA LEU A 36 -1.02 -21.64 -5.80
C LEU A 36 -0.18 -20.36 -5.78
N VAL A 37 1.10 -20.49 -5.44
CA VAL A 37 2.08 -19.43 -5.63
C VAL A 37 2.49 -19.43 -7.11
N VAL A 38 2.43 -18.26 -7.74
CA VAL A 38 2.86 -18.02 -9.12
C VAL A 38 3.91 -16.92 -9.18
N TYR A 39 4.57 -16.80 -10.33
CA TYR A 39 5.79 -16.03 -10.49
C TYR A 39 5.70 -15.01 -11.63
N HIS A 40 6.28 -13.83 -11.41
CA HIS A 40 6.47 -12.80 -12.44
C HIS A 40 7.95 -12.44 -12.54
N GLY A 41 8.53 -12.57 -13.73
CA GLY A 41 9.86 -12.05 -14.02
C GLY A 41 9.78 -10.62 -14.56
N THR A 42 10.58 -9.73 -14.01
CA THR A 42 10.74 -8.35 -14.51
C THR A 42 12.20 -8.05 -14.80
N PRO A 43 12.52 -7.35 -15.91
CA PRO A 43 13.87 -6.88 -16.20
C PRO A 43 14.34 -5.81 -15.19
N ASP A 44 13.40 -5.09 -14.57
CA ASP A 44 13.71 -4.11 -13.53
C ASP A 44 12.59 -4.01 -12.50
N VAL A 45 12.89 -4.29 -11.24
CA VAL A 45 11.92 -4.29 -10.15
C VAL A 45 11.79 -2.93 -9.43
N ARG A 46 12.69 -1.98 -9.68
CA ARG A 46 12.81 -0.75 -8.86
C ARG A 46 11.50 0.03 -8.74
N GLU A 47 10.77 0.22 -9.83
CA GLU A 47 9.48 0.96 -9.81
C GLU A 47 8.37 0.20 -9.09
N LEU A 48 8.35 -1.14 -9.20
CA LEU A 48 7.41 -1.97 -8.46
C LEU A 48 7.74 -1.99 -6.96
N GLU A 49 9.00 -2.05 -6.56
CA GLU A 49 9.38 -1.97 -5.14
C GLU A 49 9.07 -0.60 -4.52
N LYS A 50 9.20 0.46 -5.30
CA LYS A 50 8.91 1.84 -4.88
C LYS A 50 7.42 2.11 -4.73
N SER A 51 6.61 1.71 -5.70
CA SER A 51 5.15 1.93 -5.68
C SER A 51 4.39 0.85 -4.93
N GLY A 52 4.89 -0.39 -4.98
CA GLY A 52 4.22 -1.63 -4.61
C GLY A 52 3.09 -2.01 -5.54
N VAL A 53 2.87 -1.30 -6.66
CA VAL A 53 1.73 -1.49 -7.55
C VAL A 53 2.22 -1.95 -8.92
N PHE A 54 1.67 -3.05 -9.42
CA PHE A 54 1.87 -3.43 -10.81
C PHE A 54 1.27 -2.36 -11.72
N SER A 55 2.07 -1.84 -12.64
CA SER A 55 1.62 -0.87 -13.63
C SER A 55 1.96 -1.39 -15.03
N SER A 56 1.06 -1.15 -15.98
CA SER A 56 1.24 -1.54 -17.37
C SER A 56 0.90 -0.34 -18.25
N LEU A 57 1.78 -0.04 -19.21
CA LEU A 57 1.60 1.03 -20.19
C LEU A 57 0.64 0.61 -21.32
N SER A 58 0.36 -0.69 -21.47
CA SER A 58 -0.49 -1.20 -22.54
C SER A 58 -1.45 -2.28 -22.02
N ARG A 59 -2.76 -2.05 -22.23
CA ARG A 59 -3.85 -3.02 -22.04
C ARG A 59 -4.19 -3.45 -20.59
N LYS A 60 -3.59 -2.84 -19.56
CA LYS A 60 -3.87 -3.15 -18.14
C LYS A 60 -3.79 -4.65 -17.80
N ALA A 61 -2.94 -5.41 -18.50
CA ALA A 61 -2.74 -6.84 -18.25
C ALA A 61 -1.40 -7.09 -17.54
N PHE A 62 -1.37 -8.09 -16.65
CA PHE A 62 -0.18 -8.50 -15.92
C PHE A 62 -0.01 -10.01 -16.00
N PHE A 63 1.22 -10.46 -16.30
CA PHE A 63 1.52 -11.85 -16.69
C PHE A 63 2.27 -12.59 -15.58
N PHE A 64 1.87 -13.84 -15.34
CA PHE A 64 2.48 -14.72 -14.35
C PHE A 64 2.52 -16.16 -14.87
N THR A 65 3.36 -16.99 -14.26
CA THR A 65 3.45 -18.43 -14.56
C THR A 65 3.60 -19.24 -13.28
N ASP A 66 3.17 -20.50 -13.31
CA ASP A 66 3.39 -21.47 -12.22
C ASP A 66 4.81 -22.05 -12.19
N ASP A 67 5.62 -21.83 -13.23
CA ASP A 67 7.01 -22.28 -13.30
C ASP A 67 8.01 -21.12 -13.08
N TYR A 68 8.77 -21.21 -11.98
CA TYR A 68 9.79 -20.22 -11.63
C TYR A 68 10.88 -20.05 -12.70
N LYS A 69 11.29 -21.13 -13.38
CA LYS A 69 12.33 -21.08 -14.41
C LYS A 69 11.82 -20.37 -15.65
N VAL A 70 10.55 -20.58 -16.02
CA VAL A 70 9.89 -19.81 -17.08
C VAL A 70 9.86 -18.32 -16.72
N ALA A 71 9.38 -17.96 -15.53
CA ALA A 71 9.37 -16.57 -15.07
C ALA A 71 10.79 -15.95 -15.06
N LYS A 72 11.81 -16.72 -14.67
CA LYS A 72 13.20 -16.26 -14.66
C LYS A 72 13.70 -15.84 -16.05
N THR A 73 13.20 -16.44 -17.14
CA THR A 73 13.55 -16.01 -18.50
C THR A 73 13.10 -14.57 -18.81
N TYR A 74 12.08 -14.08 -18.10
CA TYR A 74 11.60 -12.71 -18.19
C TYR A 74 12.33 -11.72 -17.25
N ALA A 75 13.22 -12.19 -16.38
CA ALA A 75 14.05 -11.36 -15.50
C ALA A 75 15.44 -11.14 -16.11
N ASP A 76 15.47 -10.46 -17.26
CA ASP A 76 16.69 -10.16 -18.02
C ASP A 76 16.83 -8.65 -18.19
N ASP A 77 17.83 -8.09 -17.52
CA ASP A 77 18.09 -6.66 -17.37
C ASP A 77 18.46 -5.96 -18.68
N THR A 78 18.98 -6.67 -19.67
CA THR A 78 19.29 -6.12 -21.00
C THR A 78 18.06 -5.53 -21.71
N ARG A 79 16.86 -5.90 -21.25
CA ARG A 79 15.57 -5.42 -21.76
C ARG A 79 14.99 -4.26 -20.97
N ALA A 80 15.64 -3.84 -19.88
CA ALA A 80 15.24 -2.65 -19.16
C ALA A 80 15.65 -1.38 -19.93
N TRP A 81 14.83 -0.33 -19.83
CA TRP A 81 15.16 0.99 -20.40
C TRP A 81 16.50 1.52 -19.87
N ASP A 82 16.75 1.33 -18.57
CA ASP A 82 18.01 1.66 -17.89
C ASP A 82 18.75 0.36 -17.55
N TYR A 83 19.20 -0.37 -18.57
CA TYR A 83 19.86 -1.68 -18.38
C TYR A 83 21.12 -1.60 -17.50
N GLN A 84 21.80 -0.46 -17.41
CA GLN A 84 22.99 -0.28 -16.57
C GLN A 84 22.67 -0.22 -15.07
N GLY A 85 21.47 0.25 -14.72
CA GLY A 85 21.00 0.37 -13.33
C GLY A 85 19.87 -0.59 -12.95
N ALA A 86 19.40 -1.41 -13.90
CA ALA A 86 18.26 -2.28 -13.73
C ALA A 86 18.51 -3.37 -12.69
N VAL A 87 17.44 -3.75 -11.99
CA VAL A 87 17.49 -4.83 -10.99
C VAL A 87 16.53 -5.93 -11.42
N PRO A 88 17.00 -6.95 -12.17
CA PRO A 88 16.15 -8.03 -12.65
C PRO A 88 15.72 -8.91 -11.47
N LYS A 89 14.45 -9.32 -11.46
CA LYS A 89 13.90 -10.09 -10.34
C LYS A 89 12.73 -10.97 -10.74
N VAL A 90 12.61 -12.10 -10.06
CA VAL A 90 11.40 -12.93 -10.05
C VAL A 90 10.63 -12.67 -8.76
N ILE A 91 9.33 -12.41 -8.87
CA ILE A 91 8.45 -12.03 -7.78
C ILE A 91 7.42 -13.14 -7.58
N SER A 92 7.30 -13.63 -6.35
CA SER A 92 6.31 -14.64 -5.96
C SER A 92 5.04 -13.98 -5.44
N VAL A 93 3.88 -14.33 -6.01
CA VAL A 93 2.58 -13.75 -5.67
C VAL A 93 1.49 -14.82 -5.54
N PHE A 94 0.39 -14.43 -4.90
CA PHE A 94 -0.92 -15.04 -5.06
C PHE A 94 -1.76 -14.20 -6.02
N LEU A 95 -2.67 -14.85 -6.74
CA LEU A 95 -3.63 -14.20 -7.62
C LEU A 95 -5.06 -14.51 -7.20
N SER A 96 -5.91 -13.49 -7.23
CA SER A 96 -7.36 -13.61 -7.02
C SER A 96 -8.07 -13.48 -8.37
N ILE A 97 -8.30 -14.62 -9.05
CA ILE A 97 -9.01 -14.70 -10.35
C ILE A 97 -10.25 -15.56 -10.15
N GLN A 98 -11.40 -14.92 -10.00
CA GLN A 98 -12.66 -15.55 -9.61
C GLN A 98 -13.38 -16.19 -10.81
N ASN A 99 -13.34 -15.53 -11.97
CA ASN A 99 -14.02 -15.90 -13.21
C ASN A 99 -13.07 -15.81 -14.42
N PRO A 100 -12.05 -16.67 -14.51
CA PRO A 100 -11.11 -16.66 -15.63
C PRO A 100 -11.75 -17.18 -16.92
N LYS A 101 -11.28 -16.64 -18.06
CA LYS A 101 -11.33 -17.37 -19.32
C LYS A 101 -10.25 -18.45 -19.29
N ILE A 102 -10.62 -19.72 -19.41
CA ILE A 102 -9.68 -20.85 -19.41
C ILE A 102 -9.45 -21.31 -20.84
N ILE A 103 -8.19 -21.39 -21.25
CA ILE A 103 -7.76 -21.82 -22.58
C ILE A 103 -6.74 -22.95 -22.41
N ASP A 104 -6.82 -23.97 -23.26
CA ASP A 104 -5.80 -25.00 -23.38
C ASP A 104 -4.97 -24.72 -24.64
N ALA A 105 -3.66 -24.53 -24.47
CA ALA A 105 -2.75 -24.31 -25.59
C ALA A 105 -2.42 -25.62 -26.34
N ASN A 106 -2.92 -26.78 -25.90
CA ASN A 106 -2.72 -28.08 -26.54
C ASN A 106 -1.24 -28.40 -26.81
N ASP A 107 -0.37 -28.12 -25.84
CA ASP A 107 1.08 -28.33 -25.96
C ASP A 107 1.71 -27.58 -27.13
N THR A 108 1.25 -26.34 -27.37
CA THR A 108 1.81 -25.46 -28.40
C THR A 108 2.44 -24.21 -27.80
N ARG A 109 3.26 -23.53 -28.62
CA ARG A 109 3.73 -22.18 -28.31
C ARG A 109 2.53 -21.24 -28.31
N TRP A 110 2.46 -20.39 -27.30
CA TRP A 110 1.37 -19.44 -27.16
C TRP A 110 1.74 -18.09 -27.78
N ASP A 111 0.98 -17.65 -28.80
CA ASP A 111 1.16 -16.35 -29.48
C ASP A 111 -0.14 -15.52 -29.56
N GLN A 112 -1.27 -16.07 -29.10
CA GLN A 112 -2.61 -15.45 -29.18
C GLN A 112 -3.03 -14.71 -27.91
N THR A 113 -2.06 -14.18 -27.15
CA THR A 113 -2.33 -13.54 -25.86
C THR A 113 -3.23 -12.31 -25.99
N ALA A 114 -3.05 -11.55 -27.07
CA ALA A 114 -3.81 -10.34 -27.34
C ALA A 114 -5.31 -10.66 -27.50
N GLU A 115 -5.62 -11.62 -28.37
CA GLU A 115 -6.96 -12.05 -28.71
C GLU A 115 -7.66 -12.67 -27.50
N ALA A 116 -6.93 -13.47 -26.72
CA ALA A 116 -7.46 -14.06 -25.49
C ALA A 116 -7.83 -13.00 -24.45
N ILE A 117 -7.01 -11.95 -24.29
CA ILE A 117 -7.30 -10.84 -23.38
C ILE A 117 -8.52 -10.04 -23.85
N ASP A 118 -8.61 -9.73 -25.14
CA ASP A 118 -9.73 -8.96 -25.70
C ASP A 118 -11.04 -9.73 -25.57
N ALA A 119 -11.02 -11.03 -25.89
CA ALA A 119 -12.19 -11.89 -25.74
C ALA A 119 -12.60 -12.06 -24.26
N ALA A 120 -11.63 -12.21 -23.34
CA ALA A 120 -11.92 -12.29 -21.91
C ALA A 120 -12.60 -11.01 -21.39
N HIS A 121 -12.15 -9.83 -21.81
CA HIS A 121 -12.82 -8.57 -21.46
C HIS A 121 -14.24 -8.50 -22.03
N LEU A 122 -14.42 -8.88 -23.30
CA LEU A 122 -15.74 -8.86 -23.97
C LEU A 122 -16.74 -9.80 -23.29
N GLU A 123 -16.27 -10.95 -22.83
CA GLU A 123 -17.07 -11.99 -22.18
C GLU A 123 -17.25 -11.74 -20.66
N GLY A 124 -16.66 -10.68 -20.11
CA GLY A 124 -16.81 -10.31 -18.69
C GLY A 124 -15.98 -11.16 -17.72
N HIS A 125 -14.90 -11.76 -18.20
CA HIS A 125 -13.94 -12.48 -17.36
C HIS A 125 -13.00 -11.53 -16.62
N ASP A 126 -12.53 -11.94 -15.43
CA ASP A 126 -11.62 -11.15 -14.59
C ASP A 126 -10.14 -11.54 -14.75
N GLY A 127 -9.84 -12.42 -15.71
CA GLY A 127 -8.49 -12.83 -16.07
C GLY A 127 -8.49 -13.93 -17.13
N VAL A 128 -7.30 -14.40 -17.47
CA VAL A 128 -7.10 -15.52 -18.40
C VAL A 128 -6.18 -16.56 -17.75
N ILE A 129 -6.49 -17.84 -17.92
CA ILE A 129 -5.62 -18.96 -17.55
C ILE A 129 -5.38 -19.79 -18.81
N ILE A 130 -4.15 -19.77 -19.31
CA ILE A 130 -3.73 -20.54 -20.48
C ILE A 130 -2.91 -21.73 -19.96
N LYS A 131 -3.44 -22.94 -20.14
CA LYS A 131 -2.79 -24.17 -19.70
C LYS A 131 -1.93 -24.75 -20.81
N ASN A 132 -0.97 -25.59 -20.42
CA ASN A 132 -0.19 -26.42 -21.34
C ASN A 132 0.56 -25.63 -22.42
N SER A 133 1.03 -24.42 -22.09
CA SER A 133 1.73 -23.53 -23.04
C SER A 133 3.25 -23.63 -22.90
N TYR A 134 3.95 -23.44 -24.02
CA TYR A 134 5.39 -23.14 -24.06
C TYR A 134 5.60 -21.62 -24.15
N ASP A 135 5.93 -20.98 -23.01
CA ASP A 135 6.04 -19.51 -22.86
C ASP A 135 7.37 -19.08 -22.22
N GLU A 136 8.46 -19.79 -22.51
CA GLU A 136 9.79 -19.25 -22.21
C GLU A 136 10.13 -18.14 -23.20
N TYR A 137 10.76 -17.07 -22.73
CA TYR A 137 11.09 -15.93 -23.59
C TYR A 137 11.91 -16.33 -24.85
N ASN A 138 12.84 -17.28 -24.68
CA ASN A 138 13.69 -17.80 -25.76
C ASN A 138 13.17 -19.11 -26.39
N ALA A 139 11.94 -19.54 -26.08
CA ALA A 139 11.39 -20.80 -26.59
C ALA A 139 11.47 -20.83 -28.13
N GLY A 140 12.12 -21.87 -28.65
CA GLY A 140 12.25 -22.11 -30.10
C GLY A 140 13.46 -21.48 -30.78
N MET A 141 14.39 -20.83 -30.06
CA MET A 141 15.67 -20.40 -30.67
C MET A 141 16.64 -21.57 -30.94
N ASP A 142 16.45 -22.72 -30.30
CA ASP A 142 17.34 -23.89 -30.35
C ASP A 142 16.61 -25.20 -30.74
N GLY A 143 15.36 -25.12 -31.19
CA GLY A 143 14.57 -26.29 -31.60
C GLY A 143 14.11 -27.20 -30.45
N VAL A 144 14.31 -26.79 -29.20
CA VAL A 144 13.76 -27.47 -28.02
C VAL A 144 12.45 -26.79 -27.63
N ASN A 145 11.37 -27.57 -27.53
CA ASN A 145 10.15 -27.08 -26.87
C ASN A 145 10.55 -26.72 -25.43
N GLY A 146 10.42 -25.44 -25.06
CA GLY A 146 10.78 -24.94 -23.74
C GLY A 146 10.02 -25.63 -22.60
N ARG A 147 10.07 -25.11 -21.38
CA ARG A 147 9.27 -25.69 -20.29
C ARG A 147 7.79 -25.42 -20.50
N LYS A 148 6.99 -26.48 -20.41
CA LYS A 148 5.53 -26.40 -20.35
C LYS A 148 5.13 -25.77 -19.03
N SER A 149 4.26 -24.77 -19.08
CA SER A 149 3.73 -24.08 -17.90
C SER A 149 2.33 -23.54 -18.16
N THR A 150 1.70 -23.03 -17.10
CA THR A 150 0.45 -22.28 -17.17
C THR A 150 0.76 -20.79 -17.17
N VAL A 151 0.18 -20.03 -18.11
CA VAL A 151 0.22 -18.56 -18.09
C VAL A 151 -1.05 -18.03 -17.43
N PHE A 152 -0.89 -17.14 -16.47
CA PHE A 152 -1.97 -16.42 -15.80
C PHE A 152 -1.91 -14.95 -16.19
N VAL A 153 -3.06 -14.40 -16.58
CA VAL A 153 -3.22 -12.98 -16.90
C VAL A 153 -4.28 -12.38 -15.99
N VAL A 154 -3.96 -11.27 -15.34
CA VAL A 154 -4.91 -10.50 -14.51
C VAL A 154 -5.04 -9.07 -15.03
N PHE A 155 -6.20 -8.45 -14.79
CA PHE A 155 -6.58 -7.16 -15.38
C PHE A 155 -6.62 -6.00 -14.38
N ASP A 156 -6.67 -6.30 -13.07
CA ASP A 156 -6.63 -5.31 -12.00
C ASP A 156 -5.46 -5.60 -11.05
N PRO A 157 -4.59 -4.62 -10.74
CA PRO A 157 -3.51 -4.81 -9.78
C PRO A 157 -3.96 -5.27 -8.37
N LYS A 158 -5.21 -5.03 -7.97
CA LYS A 158 -5.79 -5.53 -6.71
C LYS A 158 -5.93 -7.05 -6.66
N GLN A 159 -5.93 -7.71 -7.81
CA GLN A 159 -5.92 -9.18 -7.92
C GLN A 159 -4.57 -9.78 -7.55
N ILE A 160 -3.55 -8.97 -7.27
CA ILE A 160 -2.18 -9.42 -7.03
C ILE A 160 -1.76 -9.10 -5.60
N LYS A 161 -1.29 -10.10 -4.86
CA LYS A 161 -0.66 -9.91 -3.54
C LYS A 161 0.61 -10.72 -3.44
N ALA A 162 1.69 -10.09 -3.00
CA ALA A 162 2.95 -10.78 -2.80
C ALA A 162 2.81 -11.87 -1.75
N VAL A 163 3.58 -12.96 -1.87
CA VAL A 163 3.66 -13.96 -0.80
C VAL A 163 4.18 -13.33 0.50
N SER A 164 5.00 -12.29 0.39
CA SER A 164 5.51 -11.50 1.52
C SER A 164 4.56 -10.39 2.01
N ASN A 165 3.32 -10.30 1.49
CA ASN A 165 2.35 -9.32 1.95
C ASN A 165 2.16 -9.41 3.47
N ASN A 166 2.39 -8.31 4.17
CA ASN A 166 2.37 -8.23 5.63
C ASN A 166 1.21 -7.40 6.20
N GLY A 167 0.22 -7.08 5.35
CA GLY A 167 -1.01 -6.38 5.72
C GLY A 167 -2.24 -7.27 5.68
N LYS A 168 -3.43 -6.68 5.57
CA LYS A 168 -4.72 -7.38 5.68
C LYS A 168 -5.18 -8.00 4.36
N PHE A 169 -4.32 -8.19 3.37
CA PHE A 169 -4.72 -8.63 2.02
C PHE A 169 -5.90 -7.79 1.50
N ASP A 170 -5.86 -6.47 1.71
CA ASP A 170 -7.01 -5.60 1.44
C ASP A 170 -7.42 -5.66 -0.06
N PRO A 171 -8.65 -6.10 -0.40
CA PRO A 171 -9.09 -6.25 -1.79
C PRO A 171 -9.22 -4.93 -2.55
N ASP A 172 -9.28 -3.79 -1.85
CA ASP A 172 -9.34 -2.48 -2.48
C ASP A 172 -7.96 -1.83 -2.68
N ASN A 173 -6.90 -2.46 -2.16
CA ASN A 173 -5.55 -1.91 -2.18
C ASN A 173 -4.69 -2.55 -3.29
N PRO A 174 -4.25 -1.81 -4.32
CA PRO A 174 -3.43 -2.36 -5.39
C PRO A 174 -1.95 -2.61 -4.98
N ASN A 175 -1.54 -2.24 -3.76
CA ASN A 175 -0.19 -2.49 -3.30
C ASN A 175 0.00 -3.96 -2.89
N ILE A 176 0.93 -4.66 -3.54
CA ILE A 176 1.14 -6.09 -3.38
C ILE A 176 1.80 -6.47 -2.05
N TYR A 177 2.57 -5.57 -1.44
CA TYR A 177 3.33 -5.87 -0.21
C TYR A 177 2.57 -5.49 1.06
N GLU A 178 1.58 -4.58 0.95
CA GLU A 178 0.84 -3.94 2.04
C GLU A 178 1.68 -3.66 3.30
N THR A 179 2.56 -2.65 3.20
CA THR A 179 3.56 -2.30 4.21
C THR A 179 3.01 -1.64 5.49
N HIS A 180 1.68 -1.52 5.64
CA HIS A 180 1.05 -0.82 6.76
C HIS A 180 -0.19 -1.55 7.27
N ILE A 181 -0.32 -1.67 8.58
CA ILE A 181 -1.51 -2.14 9.29
C ILE A 181 -2.44 -0.95 9.52
N ASN A 182 -3.65 -1.00 8.95
CA ASN A 182 -4.74 -0.08 9.27
C ASN A 182 -5.68 -0.73 10.32
N ALA A 183 -5.61 -0.25 11.56
CA ALA A 183 -6.47 -0.70 12.65
C ALA A 183 -7.52 0.37 13.00
N PHE A 184 -8.77 0.14 12.64
CA PHE A 184 -9.92 0.98 12.95
C PHE A 184 -10.50 0.64 14.32
N GLN A 185 -11.47 1.42 14.80
CA GLN A 185 -12.13 1.18 16.08
C GLN A 185 -12.63 -0.27 16.27
N LYS A 186 -13.19 -0.87 15.22
CA LYS A 186 -13.67 -2.26 15.22
C LYS A 186 -12.59 -3.33 15.36
N ASP A 187 -11.32 -2.99 15.11
CA ASP A 187 -10.20 -3.94 15.14
C ASP A 187 -9.64 -4.07 16.57
N GLU A 188 -10.49 -4.35 17.56
CA GLU A 188 -10.14 -4.28 18.99
C GLU A 188 -8.98 -5.20 19.36
N GLU A 189 -9.02 -6.47 18.97
CA GLU A 189 -7.96 -7.45 19.28
C GLU A 189 -6.59 -6.99 18.75
N LEU A 190 -6.56 -6.49 17.52
CA LEU A 190 -5.35 -5.99 16.88
C LEU A 190 -4.80 -4.76 17.60
N ARG A 191 -5.68 -3.88 18.06
CA ARG A 191 -5.29 -2.66 18.78
C ARG A 191 -4.82 -2.99 20.18
N HIS A 192 -5.48 -3.92 20.88
CA HIS A 192 -5.00 -4.43 22.17
C HIS A 192 -3.64 -5.10 22.07
N ARG A 193 -3.37 -5.85 20.97
CA ARG A 193 -2.06 -6.46 20.72
C ARG A 193 -0.90 -5.45 20.68
N TYR A 194 -1.13 -4.26 20.11
CA TYR A 194 -0.08 -3.27 19.88
C TYR A 194 -0.20 -2.01 20.75
N LYS A 195 -1.21 -1.90 21.62
CA LYS A 195 -1.51 -0.66 22.36
C LYS A 195 -0.31 -0.15 23.17
N ASP A 196 0.41 -1.06 23.84
CA ASP A 196 1.52 -0.70 24.71
C ASP A 196 2.75 -0.28 23.91
N GLN A 197 3.07 -0.99 22.82
CA GLN A 197 4.15 -0.59 21.89
C GLN A 197 3.89 0.79 21.28
N VAL A 198 2.66 1.04 20.83
CA VAL A 198 2.27 2.32 20.21
C VAL A 198 2.29 3.43 21.27
N TRP A 199 1.81 3.15 22.48
CA TRP A 199 1.80 4.10 23.59
C TRP A 199 3.20 4.54 24.01
N GLU A 200 4.11 3.58 24.18
CA GLU A 200 5.50 3.85 24.52
C GLU A 200 6.19 4.66 23.41
N MET A 201 6.03 4.24 22.15
CA MET A 201 6.62 4.93 21.00
C MET A 201 6.16 6.39 20.91
N LEU A 202 4.88 6.65 21.15
CA LEU A 202 4.36 8.02 21.18
C LEU A 202 4.90 8.80 22.37
N ASN A 203 4.91 8.25 23.58
CA ASN A 203 5.45 8.97 24.73
C ASN A 203 6.92 9.33 24.54
N ASN A 204 7.72 8.44 23.94
CA ASN A 204 9.10 8.72 23.58
C ASN A 204 9.22 9.84 22.54
N ALA A 205 8.39 9.83 21.48
CA ALA A 205 8.40 10.87 20.46
C ALA A 205 7.99 12.26 20.99
N TYR A 206 7.12 12.29 22.00
CA TYR A 206 6.62 13.51 22.65
C TYR A 206 7.27 13.77 24.03
N ALA A 207 8.37 13.09 24.36
CA ALA A 207 9.01 13.18 25.68
C ALA A 207 9.41 14.61 26.06
N SER A 208 9.81 15.44 25.09
CA SER A 208 10.20 16.84 25.33
C SER A 208 9.07 17.73 25.85
N ILE A 209 7.81 17.28 25.76
CA ILE A 209 6.64 17.99 26.31
C ILE A 209 5.95 17.20 27.44
N GLY A 210 6.63 16.18 27.97
CA GLY A 210 6.12 15.30 29.04
C GLY A 210 5.22 14.16 28.53
N GLY A 211 5.39 13.73 27.28
CA GLY A 211 4.62 12.65 26.68
C GLY A 211 3.50 13.14 25.76
N VAL A 212 2.82 12.19 25.11
CA VAL A 212 1.73 12.51 24.18
C VAL A 212 0.51 13.00 24.97
N LYS A 213 -0.14 14.07 24.51
CA LYS A 213 -1.22 14.76 25.24
C LYS A 213 -2.48 14.89 24.39
N GLY A 214 -3.62 14.99 25.08
CA GLY A 214 -4.92 15.31 24.51
C GLY A 214 -5.95 14.19 24.68
N ASN A 215 -7.18 14.45 24.24
CA ASN A 215 -8.25 13.46 24.31
C ASN A 215 -7.87 12.18 23.54
N GLY A 216 -7.95 11.01 24.20
CA GLY A 216 -7.51 9.72 23.67
C GLY A 216 -6.03 9.39 23.93
N PHE A 217 -5.38 10.15 24.81
CA PHE A 217 -3.98 9.98 25.19
C PHE A 217 -3.77 10.01 26.71
N ASN A 218 -4.69 9.44 27.50
CA ASN A 218 -4.51 9.31 28.96
C ASN A 218 -3.92 7.95 29.39
N SER A 219 -4.10 6.91 28.57
CA SER A 219 -3.55 5.56 28.78
C SER A 219 -3.56 4.78 27.46
N PRO A 220 -2.88 3.62 27.37
CA PRO A 220 -3.00 2.72 26.21
C PRO A 220 -4.46 2.34 25.91
N ASP A 221 -5.27 2.07 26.94
CA ASP A 221 -6.69 1.74 26.78
C ASP A 221 -7.54 2.94 26.35
N ASP A 222 -7.22 4.15 26.84
CA ASP A 222 -7.85 5.38 26.35
C ASP A 222 -7.57 5.58 24.84
N MET A 223 -6.36 5.23 24.40
CA MET A 223 -5.97 5.27 23.00
C MET A 223 -6.77 4.26 22.16
N VAL A 224 -6.97 3.03 22.68
CA VAL A 224 -7.83 2.02 22.04
C VAL A 224 -9.27 2.52 21.96
N LYS A 225 -9.82 3.10 23.03
CA LYS A 225 -11.20 3.57 23.04
C LYS A 225 -11.44 4.76 22.10
N ASN A 226 -10.56 5.76 22.15
CA ASN A 226 -10.90 7.11 21.66
C ASN A 226 -10.16 7.56 20.39
N ILE A 227 -9.23 6.77 19.86
CA ILE A 227 -8.61 7.04 18.55
C ILE A 227 -9.33 6.24 17.47
N GLY A 228 -9.69 6.90 16.36
CA GLY A 228 -10.55 6.31 15.32
C GLY A 228 -9.83 5.31 14.41
N MET A 229 -8.54 5.55 14.13
CA MET A 229 -7.74 4.71 13.25
C MET A 229 -6.25 4.81 13.57
N TRP A 230 -5.56 3.68 13.58
CA TRP A 230 -4.11 3.57 13.71
C TRP A 230 -3.55 3.04 12.40
N LYS A 231 -2.63 3.77 11.78
CA LYS A 231 -1.84 3.29 10.64
C LYS A 231 -0.44 2.97 11.17
N MET A 232 -0.05 1.71 11.15
CA MET A 232 1.21 1.24 11.74
C MET A 232 2.06 0.54 10.68
N VAL A 233 3.38 0.61 10.81
CA VAL A 233 4.32 -0.21 10.02
C VAL A 233 4.95 -1.22 10.96
N ARG A 234 4.95 -2.50 10.57
CA ARG A 234 5.41 -3.61 11.39
C ARG A 234 6.58 -4.33 10.72
N LYS A 235 7.63 -4.65 11.49
CA LYS A 235 8.72 -5.53 11.10
C LYS A 235 9.02 -6.51 12.23
N ASN A 236 9.00 -7.81 11.94
CA ASN A 236 9.25 -8.88 12.92
C ASN A 236 8.45 -8.71 14.21
N ASP A 237 7.15 -8.46 14.04
CA ASP A 237 6.17 -8.19 15.11
C ASP A 237 6.40 -6.94 15.98
N LYS A 238 7.39 -6.12 15.66
CA LYS A 238 7.60 -4.80 16.27
C LYS A 238 7.03 -3.71 15.39
N ILE A 239 6.31 -2.77 15.99
CA ILE A 239 5.92 -1.54 15.30
C ILE A 239 7.15 -0.66 15.14
N VAL A 240 7.42 -0.18 13.92
CA VAL A 240 8.57 0.68 13.60
C VAL A 240 8.15 2.12 13.28
N ALA A 241 6.90 2.33 12.86
CA ALA A 241 6.30 3.64 12.64
C ALA A 241 4.79 3.59 12.88
N VAL A 242 4.22 4.71 13.33
CA VAL A 242 2.77 4.84 13.54
C VAL A 242 2.28 6.25 13.22
N THR A 243 1.05 6.35 12.74
CA THR A 243 0.27 7.59 12.70
C THR A 243 -1.16 7.29 13.12
N LEU A 244 -1.68 8.09 14.05
CA LEU A 244 -3.00 7.98 14.63
C LEU A 244 -3.93 9.03 14.04
N TYR A 245 -5.18 8.66 13.77
CA TYR A 245 -6.16 9.53 13.15
C TYR A 245 -7.47 9.60 13.94
N LYS A 246 -8.10 10.78 13.89
CA LYS A 246 -9.46 11.03 14.36
C LYS A 246 -10.30 11.68 13.27
N ASP A 247 -11.61 11.47 13.31
CA ASP A 247 -12.52 12.28 12.49
C ASP A 247 -12.77 13.62 13.20
N LYS A 248 -12.34 14.70 12.57
CA LYS A 248 -12.52 16.09 13.01
C LYS A 248 -12.77 16.94 11.78
N LYS A 249 -14.01 16.91 11.25
CA LYS A 249 -14.36 17.51 9.95
C LYS A 249 -13.48 16.95 8.82
N GLY A 250 -13.20 15.65 8.88
CA GLY A 250 -12.22 14.97 8.05
C GLY A 250 -11.19 14.21 8.88
N ARG A 251 -10.46 13.31 8.22
CA ARG A 251 -9.42 12.45 8.76
C ARG A 251 -8.24 13.32 9.15
N LYS A 252 -8.15 13.60 10.45
CA LYS A 252 -7.07 14.37 11.03
C LYS A 252 -6.00 13.44 11.60
N SER A 253 -4.77 13.57 11.15
CA SER A 253 -3.61 13.01 11.87
C SER A 253 -3.43 13.75 13.20
N VAL A 254 -3.46 13.02 14.30
CA VAL A 254 -3.40 13.58 15.67
C VAL A 254 -2.09 13.29 16.39
N ALA A 255 -1.39 12.22 16.00
CA ALA A 255 -0.06 11.93 16.50
C ALA A 255 0.69 10.97 15.56
N SER A 256 2.01 11.11 15.48
CA SER A 256 2.88 10.23 14.71
C SER A 256 4.15 9.95 15.50
N ALA A 257 4.70 8.74 15.36
CA ALA A 257 5.97 8.37 15.97
C ALA A 257 6.69 7.25 15.19
N THR A 258 7.95 7.05 15.53
CA THR A 258 8.81 5.97 15.00
C THR A 258 9.62 5.37 16.13
N ASP A 259 10.13 4.16 15.94
CA ASP A 259 11.14 3.53 16.81
C ASP A 259 12.52 4.22 16.74
N GLY A 260 12.69 5.24 15.89
CA GLY A 260 13.92 6.01 15.72
C GLY A 260 14.92 5.40 14.74
N THR A 261 14.68 4.16 14.29
CA THR A 261 15.55 3.46 13.33
C THR A 261 15.47 4.11 11.94
N PRO A 262 16.47 3.90 11.06
CA PRO A 262 16.40 4.34 9.68
C PRO A 262 15.15 3.84 8.95
N LEU A 263 14.76 2.58 9.22
CA LEU A 263 13.53 2.01 8.66
C LEU A 263 12.28 2.72 9.18
N GLY A 264 12.17 2.93 10.50
CA GLY A 264 11.03 3.62 11.09
C GLY A 264 10.86 5.04 10.53
N LYS A 265 11.96 5.79 10.40
CA LYS A 265 11.97 7.12 9.79
C LYS A 265 11.57 7.08 8.31
N ALA A 266 12.15 6.19 7.52
CA ALA A 266 11.79 6.03 6.10
C ALA A 266 10.30 5.63 5.95
N SER A 267 9.81 4.77 6.83
CA SER A 267 8.42 4.32 6.85
C SER A 267 7.46 5.47 7.15
N LEU A 268 7.72 6.28 8.19
CA LEU A 268 6.89 7.44 8.48
C LEU A 268 6.96 8.50 7.38
N ALA A 269 8.14 8.71 6.78
CA ALA A 269 8.28 9.62 5.65
C ALA A 269 7.42 9.17 4.46
N LYS A 270 7.42 7.87 4.15
CA LYS A 270 6.54 7.29 3.13
C LYS A 270 5.06 7.47 3.50
N MET A 271 4.68 7.21 4.75
CA MET A 271 3.31 7.41 5.22
C MET A 271 2.84 8.84 4.96
N ILE A 272 3.61 9.85 5.36
CA ILE A 272 3.30 11.27 5.16
C ILE A 272 3.17 11.58 3.67
N ARG A 273 4.13 11.12 2.86
CA ARG A 273 4.10 11.31 1.40
C ARG A 273 2.84 10.75 0.77
N ASP A 274 2.47 9.51 1.12
CA ASP A 274 1.27 8.88 0.61
C ASP A 274 -0.02 9.55 1.13
N GLU A 275 -0.01 10.21 2.30
CA GLU A 275 -1.18 10.96 2.77
C GLU A 275 -1.41 12.22 1.92
N PHE A 276 -0.36 12.97 1.62
CA PHE A 276 -0.44 14.22 0.86
C PHE A 276 -0.65 13.99 -0.64
N ASN A 277 0.07 13.03 -1.25
CA ASN A 277 -0.07 12.70 -2.67
C ASN A 277 -1.48 12.20 -3.05
N HIS A 278 -2.22 11.64 -2.08
CA HIS A 278 -3.54 11.06 -2.33
C HIS A 278 -4.66 11.85 -1.63
N SER A 279 -4.36 13.02 -1.07
CA SER A 279 -5.35 13.89 -0.44
C SER A 279 -6.22 13.18 0.61
N ARG A 280 -5.63 12.29 1.42
CA ARG A 280 -6.41 11.37 2.29
C ARG A 280 -6.68 11.88 3.69
N SER A 281 -5.88 12.82 4.16
CA SER A 281 -5.97 13.35 5.52
C SER A 281 -5.42 14.76 5.59
N TYR A 282 -5.65 15.41 6.73
CA TYR A 282 -4.97 16.66 7.09
C TYR A 282 -4.27 16.53 8.44
N ALA A 283 -3.26 17.36 8.68
CA ALA A 283 -2.48 17.39 9.90
C ALA A 283 -2.21 18.84 10.33
N GLU A 284 -2.06 19.04 11.64
CA GLU A 284 -1.50 20.28 12.16
C GLU A 284 -0.07 20.04 12.64
N ILE A 285 0.87 20.73 12.05
CA ILE A 285 2.30 20.49 12.23
C ILE A 285 3.00 21.71 12.84
N SER A 286 4.04 21.46 13.62
CA SER A 286 4.98 22.47 14.11
C SER A 286 6.37 21.85 14.30
N ASP A 287 7.39 22.71 14.39
CA ASP A 287 8.75 22.36 14.80
C ASP A 287 9.28 21.11 14.09
N LYS A 288 9.62 20.07 14.86
CA LYS A 288 10.22 18.82 14.37
C LYS A 288 9.39 18.14 13.29
N LEU A 289 8.06 18.08 13.46
CA LEU A 289 7.20 17.42 12.46
C LEU A 289 7.10 18.24 11.18
N TYR A 290 7.18 19.57 11.27
CA TYR A 290 7.25 20.43 10.08
C TYR A 290 8.51 20.14 9.27
N TYR A 291 9.69 20.17 9.91
CA TYR A 291 10.95 19.90 9.21
C TYR A 291 11.03 18.46 8.69
N PHE A 292 10.47 17.51 9.42
CA PHE A 292 10.40 16.12 8.97
C PHE A 292 9.50 15.97 7.74
N ALA A 293 8.28 16.50 7.78
CA ALA A 293 7.35 16.44 6.66
C ALA A 293 7.90 17.13 5.41
N ARG A 294 8.55 18.29 5.58
CA ARG A 294 9.19 19.02 4.47
C ARG A 294 10.32 18.23 3.80
N LYS A 295 11.06 17.41 4.55
CA LYS A 295 12.08 16.51 3.99
C LYS A 295 11.48 15.23 3.38
N ALA A 296 10.28 14.85 3.79
CA ALA A 296 9.65 13.60 3.39
C ALA A 296 8.97 13.68 2.01
N VAL A 297 8.60 14.88 1.55
CA VAL A 297 7.90 15.13 0.28
C VAL A 297 8.63 16.21 -0.53
N SER A 298 8.38 16.29 -1.84
CA SER A 298 8.95 17.37 -2.65
C SER A 298 8.35 18.72 -2.24
N ASP A 299 9.08 19.83 -2.48
CA ASP A 299 8.59 21.17 -2.17
C ASP A 299 7.23 21.45 -2.84
N ASP A 300 7.04 21.04 -4.10
CA ASP A 300 5.75 21.21 -4.81
C ASP A 300 4.58 20.51 -4.12
N VAL A 301 4.79 19.25 -3.69
CA VAL A 301 3.76 18.49 -2.97
C VAL A 301 3.50 19.11 -1.61
N PHE A 302 4.54 19.56 -0.92
CA PHE A 302 4.40 20.22 0.39
C PHE A 302 3.60 21.51 0.25
N ASP A 303 3.95 22.34 -0.73
CA ASP A 303 3.36 23.65 -0.94
C ASP A 303 1.91 23.55 -1.39
N ALA A 304 1.60 22.58 -2.27
CA ALA A 304 0.23 22.27 -2.69
C ALA A 304 -0.64 21.70 -1.55
N ALA A 305 -0.03 21.05 -0.56
CA ALA A 305 -0.74 20.53 0.59
C ALA A 305 -1.06 21.61 1.66
N ARG A 306 -0.51 22.83 1.58
CA ARG A 306 -0.74 23.85 2.61
C ARG A 306 -2.19 24.33 2.60
N ILE A 307 -2.80 24.33 3.78
CA ILE A 307 -4.15 24.87 4.00
C ILE A 307 -4.02 26.29 4.56
N PRO A 308 -4.59 27.32 3.88
CA PRO A 308 -4.55 28.70 4.37
C PRO A 308 -5.07 28.85 5.81
N ALA A 309 -4.44 29.71 6.61
CA ALA A 309 -4.77 29.90 8.02
C ALA A 309 -6.24 30.33 8.24
N LYS A 310 -6.80 31.12 7.32
CA LYS A 310 -8.22 31.49 7.30
C LYS A 310 -9.11 30.26 7.12
N GLN A 311 -8.76 29.35 6.22
CA GLN A 311 -9.48 28.09 6.01
C GLN A 311 -9.30 27.17 7.24
N ALA A 312 -8.10 27.06 7.79
CA ALA A 312 -7.84 26.28 9.01
C ALA A 312 -8.71 26.75 10.19
N LYS A 313 -8.90 28.07 10.37
CA LYS A 313 -9.78 28.64 11.42
C LYS A 313 -11.25 28.23 11.28
N SER A 314 -11.73 27.96 10.07
CA SER A 314 -13.10 27.42 9.85
C SER A 314 -13.25 25.98 10.37
N VAL A 315 -12.14 25.25 10.46
CA VAL A 315 -12.08 23.87 10.94
C VAL A 315 -11.98 23.84 12.47
N ASP A 316 -11.09 24.66 13.06
CA ASP A 316 -10.84 24.74 14.50
C ASP A 316 -10.91 26.20 15.01
N ASN A 317 -11.98 26.53 15.73
CA ASN A 317 -12.25 27.87 16.25
C ASN A 317 -11.24 28.36 17.32
N ARG A 318 -10.38 27.48 17.83
CA ARG A 318 -9.31 27.84 18.77
C ARG A 318 -8.10 28.48 18.09
N ILE A 319 -8.10 28.55 16.76
CA ILE A 319 -7.02 29.14 15.96
C ILE A 319 -7.06 30.66 16.05
N ARG A 320 -5.92 31.26 16.39
CA ARG A 320 -5.65 32.70 16.33
C ARG A 320 -4.77 32.98 15.11
N LEU A 321 -5.29 33.78 14.18
CA LEU A 321 -4.54 34.17 12.98
C LEU A 321 -3.37 35.06 13.35
N ILE A 322 -2.26 34.92 12.64
CA ILE A 322 -1.10 35.80 12.76
C ILE A 322 -1.19 36.84 11.64
N PRO A 323 -1.22 38.15 11.95
CA PRO A 323 -1.22 39.19 10.92
C PRO A 323 -0.03 39.04 9.96
N GLY A 324 -0.29 39.08 8.65
CA GLY A 324 0.74 38.97 7.61
C GLY A 324 1.20 37.55 7.26
N GLU A 325 0.63 36.51 7.89
CA GLU A 325 1.00 35.11 7.64
C GLU A 325 -0.18 34.36 7.01
N ASP A 326 0.00 33.85 5.78
CA ASP A 326 -1.08 33.20 5.04
C ASP A 326 -1.37 31.77 5.51
N PHE A 327 -0.36 31.07 6.02
CA PHE A 327 -0.45 29.64 6.36
C PHE A 327 -0.16 29.34 7.84
N TRP A 328 0.51 30.25 8.54
CA TRP A 328 0.86 30.06 9.94
C TRP A 328 -0.18 30.70 10.86
N TYR A 329 -0.43 30.04 11.99
CA TYR A 329 -1.35 30.53 13.01
C TYR A 329 -0.94 30.05 14.40
N TYR A 330 -1.46 30.66 15.45
CA TYR A 330 -1.33 30.15 16.81
C TYR A 330 -2.50 29.26 17.17
N ARG A 331 -2.23 28.12 17.81
CA ARG A 331 -3.25 27.26 18.41
C ARG A 331 -2.99 27.12 19.91
N LYS A 332 -4.04 27.38 20.70
CA LYS A 332 -4.00 27.14 22.15
C LYS A 332 -4.04 25.63 22.44
N ILE A 333 -3.02 25.13 23.14
CA ILE A 333 -2.93 23.74 23.63
C ILE A 333 -2.57 23.81 25.11
N GLY A 334 -3.50 23.46 26.00
CA GLY A 334 -3.35 23.79 27.41
C GLY A 334 -3.29 25.32 27.57
N ASP A 335 -2.27 25.81 28.27
CA ASP A 335 -2.03 27.25 28.44
C ASP A 335 -1.09 27.84 27.38
N ASP A 336 -0.45 27.00 26.56
CA ASP A 336 0.53 27.43 25.56
C ASP A 336 -0.12 27.81 24.23
N LEU A 337 0.45 28.84 23.59
CA LEU A 337 0.17 29.19 22.20
C LEU A 337 1.29 28.66 21.31
N ILE A 338 0.97 27.64 20.50
CA ILE A 338 1.95 27.00 19.62
C ILE A 338 1.74 27.50 18.18
N LYS A 339 2.81 27.99 17.54
CA LYS A 339 2.79 28.36 16.11
C LYS A 339 2.69 27.07 15.28
N LYS A 340 1.67 26.98 14.43
CA LYS A 340 1.33 25.78 13.64
C LYS A 340 0.96 26.15 12.22
N MET A 341 1.05 25.14 11.35
CA MET A 341 0.51 25.15 10.00
C MET A 341 -0.39 23.93 9.82
N MET A 342 -1.40 24.05 8.96
CA MET A 342 -2.24 22.93 8.56
C MET A 342 -1.85 22.46 7.15
N LEU A 343 -1.67 21.15 6.98
CA LEU A 343 -1.36 20.52 5.69
C LEU A 343 -2.36 19.41 5.36
N GLY A 344 -2.58 19.14 4.08
CA GLY A 344 -3.33 18.01 3.54
C GLY A 344 -4.67 18.41 2.94
N SER A 345 -5.70 17.58 3.16
CA SER A 345 -7.03 17.77 2.56
C SER A 345 -8.15 17.65 3.58
N LEU A 346 -9.01 18.66 3.60
CA LEU A 346 -10.18 18.73 4.47
C LEU A 346 -11.35 17.90 3.90
N GLY A 347 -12.24 17.43 4.77
CA GLY A 347 -13.51 16.78 4.36
C GLY A 347 -13.47 15.28 4.06
N VAL A 348 -12.29 14.65 3.99
CA VAL A 348 -12.18 13.18 3.77
C VAL A 348 -12.41 12.42 5.07
N ARG A 349 -13.50 11.65 5.22
CA ARG A 349 -13.82 10.95 6.48
C ARG A 349 -12.95 9.72 6.75
N LEU A 350 -12.93 9.26 8.01
CA LEU A 350 -12.22 8.03 8.40
C LEU A 350 -12.81 6.78 7.73
N THR A 351 -14.12 6.73 7.59
CA THR A 351 -14.87 5.68 6.89
C THR A 351 -15.74 6.31 5.80
N LYS A 352 -15.98 5.59 4.69
CA LYS A 352 -17.03 5.97 3.74
C LYS A 352 -18.37 5.96 4.50
N SER A 353 -19.26 6.90 4.18
CA SER A 353 -20.64 6.82 4.65
C SER A 353 -21.29 5.51 4.15
N PRO A 354 -22.30 4.97 4.86
CA PRO A 354 -22.95 3.70 4.51
C PRO A 354 -23.50 3.65 3.08
N ASP A 355 -23.74 4.80 2.46
CA ASP A 355 -24.26 4.98 1.10
C ASP A 355 -23.17 4.99 0.00
N GLY A 356 -21.89 4.76 0.35
CA GLY A 356 -20.81 4.53 -0.62
C GLY A 356 -20.42 5.75 -1.48
N LYS A 357 -21.06 6.92 -1.29
CA LYS A 357 -20.75 8.12 -2.06
C LYS A 357 -19.44 8.74 -1.60
N THR A 358 -18.39 8.56 -2.40
CA THR A 358 -17.19 9.40 -2.34
C THR A 358 -17.60 10.84 -2.66
N VAL A 359 -17.57 11.71 -1.66
CA VAL A 359 -17.68 13.15 -1.90
C VAL A 359 -16.40 13.57 -2.59
N ASN A 360 -16.47 13.81 -3.91
CA ASN A 360 -15.35 14.31 -4.68
C ASN A 360 -14.82 15.58 -4.02
N ALA A 361 -13.52 15.59 -3.74
CA ALA A 361 -12.79 16.81 -3.42
C ALA A 361 -12.91 17.72 -4.63
N LYS A 362 -13.85 18.67 -4.59
CA LYS A 362 -13.80 19.80 -5.52
C LYS A 362 -12.47 20.50 -5.25
N HIS A 363 -11.61 20.54 -6.26
CA HIS A 363 -10.64 21.62 -6.41
C HIS A 363 -11.40 22.93 -6.15
N VAL A 364 -11.15 23.55 -5.00
CA VAL A 364 -11.55 24.94 -4.78
C VAL A 364 -10.50 25.75 -5.53
N GLY A 365 -10.72 25.84 -6.85
CA GLY A 365 -10.01 26.76 -7.71
C GLY A 365 -10.26 28.20 -7.25
N ALA A 366 -9.26 29.01 -7.51
CA ALA A 366 -9.25 30.44 -7.25
C ALA A 366 -10.52 31.14 -7.78
N SER A 367 -11.02 32.05 -6.95
CA SER A 367 -11.75 33.25 -7.35
C SER A 367 -11.35 34.37 -6.40
#